data_AF-A0A565BUH0-F1
#
_entry.id   AF-A0A565BUH0-F1
#
_cell.length_a   1.000
_cell.length_b   1.000
_cell.length_c   1.000
_cell.angle_alpha   90.00
_cell.angle_beta   90.00
_cell.angle_gamma   90.00
#
_symmetry.space_group_name_H-M   'P 1'
#
loop_
_entity.id
_entity.type
_entity.pdbx_description
1 polymer ?
#
loop_
_entity_poly.entity_id
_entity_poly.type
_entity_poly.pdbx_seq_one_letter_code
_entity_poly.pdbx_strand_id
1 'polypeptide(L)'
;MAYKGSIYDAGSTFESYGVPHGSSGCIVPESHKKFLTNMVWVHEEDNVCTESKKWLKQCKLIAVHAGLEKGNSVDEQLKHLRTKDTSIPKVPYLSGLENVWDIPQELDDKQTVVVSGRSPWETSYRWPKIDHR
;
A
#
# COMPACT_ATOMS: atom_id res chain seq x y z
N MET A 1 12.24 -18.74 -11.32
CA MET A 1 11.21 -18.50 -12.37
C MET A 1 11.74 -17.43 -13.31
N ALA A 2 11.42 -17.50 -14.59
CA ALA A 2 11.79 -16.46 -15.55
C ALA A 2 10.78 -15.31 -15.50
N TYR A 3 11.24 -14.07 -15.65
CA TYR A 3 10.38 -12.88 -15.73
C TYR A 3 9.46 -12.94 -16.96
N LYS A 4 8.20 -12.50 -16.80
CA LYS A 4 7.25 -12.34 -17.90
C LYS A 4 7.41 -10.97 -18.54
N GLY A 5 8.35 -10.86 -19.47
CA GLY A 5 8.63 -9.64 -20.25
C GLY A 5 9.53 -8.63 -19.53
N SER A 6 9.21 -8.25 -18.29
CA SER A 6 9.99 -7.25 -17.51
C SER A 6 10.14 -7.66 -16.05
N ILE A 7 10.96 -6.92 -15.29
CA ILE A 7 11.15 -7.13 -13.84
C ILE A 7 9.85 -6.98 -13.00
N TYR A 8 8.80 -6.42 -13.59
CA TYR A 8 7.46 -6.29 -12.99
C TYR A 8 6.48 -7.37 -13.45
N ASP A 9 6.95 -8.37 -14.21
CA ASP A 9 6.11 -9.39 -14.85
C ASP A 9 4.96 -8.80 -15.70
N ALA A 10 5.18 -7.61 -16.27
CA ALA A 10 4.15 -6.87 -16.97
C ALA A 10 3.68 -7.51 -18.29
N GLY A 11 4.34 -8.56 -18.80
CA GLY A 11 4.00 -9.22 -20.06
C GLY A 11 2.52 -9.59 -20.17
N SER A 12 1.96 -10.22 -19.13
CA SER A 12 0.55 -10.61 -19.10
C SER A 12 -0.42 -9.43 -19.08
N THR A 13 0.02 -8.25 -18.60
CA THR A 13 -0.79 -7.03 -18.65
C THR A 13 -0.93 -6.54 -20.09
N PHE A 14 0.15 -6.57 -20.89
CA PHE A 14 0.07 -6.20 -22.30
C PHE A 14 -0.79 -7.20 -23.10
N GLU A 15 -0.58 -8.50 -22.86
CA GLU A 15 -1.33 -9.57 -23.51
C GLU A 15 -2.83 -9.49 -23.22
N SER A 16 -3.24 -9.10 -22.01
CA SER A 16 -4.67 -8.95 -21.67
C SER A 16 -5.35 -7.78 -22.39
N TYR A 17 -4.59 -6.79 -22.86
CA TYR A 17 -5.07 -5.73 -23.77
C TYR A 17 -4.90 -6.10 -25.25
N GLY A 18 -4.48 -7.34 -25.56
CA GLY A 18 -4.32 -7.82 -26.93
C GLY A 18 -3.10 -7.26 -27.66
N VAL A 19 -2.09 -6.75 -26.94
CA VAL A 19 -0.88 -6.16 -27.53
C VAL A 19 0.39 -6.88 -27.08
N PRO A 20 1.46 -6.90 -27.91
CA PRO A 20 2.75 -7.41 -27.49
C PRO A 20 3.36 -6.58 -26.34
N HIS A 21 4.12 -7.24 -25.47
CA HIS A 21 4.88 -6.57 -24.41
C HIS A 21 5.81 -5.48 -24.96
N GLY A 22 5.81 -4.29 -24.34
CA GLY A 22 6.65 -3.16 -24.74
C GLY A 22 6.12 -2.36 -25.94
N SER A 23 4.97 -2.74 -26.50
CA SER A 23 4.32 -1.96 -27.56
C SER A 23 3.84 -0.61 -27.00
N SER A 24 4.21 0.48 -27.69
CA SER A 24 3.69 1.83 -27.41
C SER A 24 2.20 1.99 -27.74
N GLY A 25 1.65 1.06 -28.53
CA GLY A 25 0.26 1.06 -28.98
C GLY A 25 -0.72 0.43 -28.00
N CYS A 26 -0.44 0.41 -26.69
CA CYS A 26 -1.38 -0.14 -25.72
C CYS A 26 -2.65 0.73 -25.65
N ILE A 27 -3.74 0.25 -26.24
CA ILE A 27 -5.05 0.93 -26.25
C ILE A 27 -5.77 0.58 -24.95
N VAL A 28 -5.31 1.16 -23.84
CA VAL A 28 -6.02 1.07 -22.56
C VAL A 28 -7.33 1.87 -22.70
N PRO A 29 -8.51 1.27 -22.46
CA PRO A 29 -9.78 1.98 -22.54
C PRO A 29 -9.80 3.21 -21.61
N GLU A 30 -10.49 4.29 -22.02
CA GLU A 30 -10.58 5.52 -21.22
C GLU A 30 -11.17 5.28 -19.83
N SER A 31 -12.10 4.33 -19.68
CA SER A 31 -12.63 3.91 -18.38
C SER A 31 -11.56 3.34 -17.46
N HIS A 32 -10.63 2.55 -17.99
CA HIS A 32 -9.52 1.97 -17.23
C HIS A 32 -8.47 3.04 -16.89
N LYS A 33 -8.17 3.96 -17.81
CA LYS A 33 -7.32 5.12 -17.51
C LYS A 33 -7.91 5.95 -16.37
N LYS A 34 -9.22 6.26 -16.42
CA LYS A 34 -9.93 6.97 -15.36
C LYS A 34 -9.86 6.25 -14.03
N PHE A 35 -10.05 4.91 -14.03
CA PHE A 35 -9.87 4.11 -12.82
C PHE A 35 -8.46 4.25 -12.24
N LEU A 36 -7.42 4.12 -13.07
CA LEU A 36 -6.03 4.24 -12.65
C LEU A 36 -5.70 5.65 -12.12
N THR A 37 -6.23 6.71 -12.76
CA THR A 37 -6.10 8.09 -12.28
C THR A 37 -6.74 8.29 -10.90
N ASN A 38 -7.85 7.61 -10.63
CA ASN A 38 -8.59 7.70 -9.39
C ASN A 38 -7.98 6.87 -8.24
N MET A 39 -7.01 5.99 -8.50
CA MET A 39 -6.34 5.24 -7.43
C MET A 39 -5.63 6.19 -6.47
N VAL A 40 -5.81 5.98 -5.18
CA VAL A 40 -5.11 6.71 -4.12
C VAL A 40 -3.88 5.93 -3.67
N TRP A 41 -2.81 6.63 -3.24
CA TRP A 41 -1.63 5.96 -2.68
C TRP A 41 -1.81 5.60 -1.20
N VAL A 42 -2.72 6.30 -0.52
CA VAL A 42 -3.13 6.03 0.86
C VAL A 42 -4.63 6.29 1.01
N HIS A 43 -5.28 5.50 1.87
CA HIS A 43 -6.64 5.74 2.33
C HIS A 43 -6.66 5.78 3.85
N GLU A 44 -7.37 6.75 4.42
CA GLU A 44 -7.50 6.97 5.86
C GLU A 44 -8.97 6.98 6.23
N GLU A 45 -9.30 6.30 7.32
CA GLU A 45 -10.65 6.22 7.88
C GLU A 45 -10.56 6.37 9.39
N ASP A 46 -11.30 7.31 9.98
CA ASP A 46 -11.13 7.65 11.39
C ASP A 46 -11.87 6.71 12.34
N ASN A 47 -12.92 6.02 11.86
CA ASN A 47 -13.80 5.23 12.71
C ASN A 47 -14.09 3.84 12.14
N VAL A 48 -13.12 2.93 12.24
CA VAL A 48 -13.34 1.52 11.91
C VAL A 48 -13.57 0.68 13.18
N CYS A 49 -14.60 -0.15 13.16
CA CYS A 49 -14.82 -1.15 14.22
C CYS A 49 -13.96 -2.37 13.93
N THR A 50 -13.09 -2.72 14.88
CA THR A 50 -12.23 -3.89 14.78
C THR A 50 -12.49 -4.83 15.95
N GLU A 51 -12.62 -6.12 15.66
CA GLU A 51 -12.84 -7.14 16.68
C GLU A 51 -11.50 -7.49 17.33
N SER A 52 -11.35 -7.12 18.60
CA SER A 52 -10.24 -7.61 19.43
C SER A 52 -10.76 -8.74 20.32
N LYS A 53 -9.88 -9.65 20.75
CA LYS A 53 -10.20 -10.85 21.56
C LYS A 53 -11.00 -10.58 22.86
N LYS A 54 -11.18 -9.32 23.25
CA LYS A 54 -11.97 -8.93 24.43
C LYS A 54 -13.15 -8.00 24.10
N TRP A 55 -13.03 -7.09 23.11
CA TRP A 55 -14.05 -6.06 22.81
C TRP A 55 -13.93 -5.54 21.36
N LEU A 56 -15.04 -5.00 20.83
CA LEU A 56 -15.03 -4.14 19.63
C LEU A 56 -14.34 -2.82 19.98
N LYS A 57 -13.30 -2.48 19.23
CA LYS A 57 -12.58 -1.21 19.40
C LYS A 57 -12.76 -0.35 18.15
N GLN A 58 -13.12 0.92 18.36
CA GLN A 58 -13.03 1.95 17.34
C GLN A 58 -11.57 2.37 17.21
N CYS A 59 -11.06 2.29 15.98
CA CYS A 59 -9.69 2.59 15.62
C CYS A 59 -9.66 3.47 14.38
N LYS A 60 -8.58 4.23 14.21
CA LYS A 60 -8.22 4.83 12.93
C LYS A 60 -7.64 3.74 12.03
N LEU A 61 -7.93 3.77 10.74
CA LEU A 61 -7.35 2.89 9.73
C LEU A 61 -6.55 3.69 8.72
N ILE A 62 -5.37 3.18 8.38
CA ILE A 62 -4.51 3.68 7.31
C ILE A 62 -4.21 2.51 6.38
N ALA A 63 -4.73 2.56 5.16
CA ALA A 63 -4.45 1.58 4.13
C ALA A 63 -3.42 2.15 3.14
N VAL A 64 -2.30 1.45 2.98
CA VAL A 64 -1.19 1.82 2.09
C VAL A 64 -0.62 0.55 1.46
N HIS A 65 -0.17 0.59 0.20
CA HIS A 65 0.13 -0.65 -0.52
C HIS A 65 1.22 -1.51 0.14
N ALA A 66 2.37 -0.92 0.51
CA ALA A 66 3.46 -1.62 1.19
C ALA A 66 3.51 -1.34 2.70
N GLY A 67 3.47 -0.08 3.12
CA GLY A 67 3.54 0.31 4.53
C GLY A 67 4.09 1.73 4.72
N LEU A 68 4.47 2.06 5.95
CA LEU A 68 5.07 3.35 6.33
C LEU A 68 6.47 3.13 6.91
N GLU A 69 7.37 4.07 6.67
CA GLU A 69 8.75 3.97 7.13
C GLU A 69 8.90 4.35 8.60
N LYS A 70 9.85 3.70 9.27
CA LYS A 70 10.30 4.09 10.61
C LYS A 70 11.20 5.32 10.56
N GLY A 71 11.18 6.12 11.62
CA GLY A 71 12.11 7.24 11.83
C GLY A 71 11.75 8.55 11.12
N ASN A 72 10.87 8.49 10.11
CA ASN A 72 10.31 9.67 9.45
C ASN A 72 8.94 10.00 10.05
N SER A 73 8.60 11.30 10.10
CA SER A 73 7.30 11.75 10.58
C SER A 73 6.17 11.12 9.77
N VAL A 74 5.17 10.55 10.45
CA VAL A 74 4.03 9.91 9.77
C VAL A 74 3.21 10.93 8.99
N ASP A 75 3.00 12.14 9.52
CA ASP A 75 2.21 13.17 8.84
C ASP A 75 2.85 13.62 7.52
N GLU A 76 4.18 13.82 7.50
CA GLU A 76 4.90 14.16 6.28
C GLU A 76 4.83 13.02 5.25
N GLN A 77 4.98 11.76 5.69
CA GLN A 77 4.80 10.59 4.81
C GLN A 77 3.38 10.56 4.20
N LEU A 78 2.34 10.78 5.01
CA LEU A 78 0.95 10.81 4.55
C LEU A 78 0.68 11.97 3.59
N LYS A 79 1.30 13.13 3.82
CA LYS A 79 1.21 14.27 2.91
C LYS A 79 1.74 13.94 1.53
N HIS A 80 2.93 13.33 1.42
CA HIS A 80 3.48 12.88 0.13
C HIS A 80 2.57 11.87 -0.59
N LEU A 81 1.96 10.96 0.17
CA LEU A 81 1.03 9.96 -0.35
C LEU A 81 -0.27 10.60 -0.86
N ARG A 82 -0.84 11.55 -0.11
CA ARG A 82 -2.06 12.29 -0.50
C ARG A 82 -1.84 13.13 -1.76
N THR A 83 -0.65 13.72 -1.92
CA THR A 83 -0.31 14.54 -3.10
C THR A 83 0.14 13.73 -4.31
N LYS A 84 0.32 12.41 -4.18
CA LYS A 84 0.84 11.53 -5.25
C LYS A 84 2.14 12.06 -5.86
N ASP A 85 3.10 12.39 -5.00
CA ASP A 85 4.36 13.02 -5.45
C ASP A 85 5.17 12.11 -6.39
N THR A 86 5.14 12.43 -7.68
CA THR A 86 5.84 11.67 -8.73
C THR A 86 7.31 12.07 -8.92
N SER A 87 7.83 13.02 -8.13
CA SER A 87 9.25 13.38 -8.17
C SER A 87 10.15 12.30 -7.53
N ILE A 88 9.56 11.42 -6.71
CA ILE A 88 10.25 10.33 -6.02
C ILE A 88 10.41 9.14 -6.98
N PRO A 89 11.64 8.76 -7.39
CA PRO A 89 11.86 7.74 -8.42
C PRO A 89 11.43 6.34 -7.98
N LYS A 90 11.48 6.04 -6.68
CA LYS A 90 11.02 4.78 -6.09
C LYS A 90 10.34 5.06 -4.76
N VAL A 91 9.02 5.04 -4.76
CA VAL A 91 8.20 5.34 -3.58
C VAL A 91 8.27 4.16 -2.59
N PRO A 92 8.89 4.30 -1.41
CA PRO A 92 9.06 3.20 -0.46
C PRO A 92 7.72 2.69 0.08
N TYR A 93 6.72 3.56 0.22
CA TYR A 93 5.38 3.21 0.70
C TYR A 93 4.59 2.28 -0.25
N LEU A 94 5.02 2.18 -1.52
CA LEU A 94 4.42 1.30 -2.53
C LEU A 94 5.34 0.13 -2.91
N SER A 95 6.65 0.25 -2.67
CA SER A 95 7.64 -0.71 -3.18
C SER A 95 8.59 -1.30 -2.14
N GLY A 96 8.50 -0.81 -0.90
CA GLY A 96 9.32 -1.23 0.24
C GLY A 96 9.04 -2.66 0.69
N LEU A 97 9.97 -3.19 1.48
CA LEU A 97 9.91 -4.51 2.09
C LEU A 97 10.11 -4.36 3.61
N GLU A 98 11.32 -4.62 4.10
CA GLU A 98 11.64 -4.60 5.54
C GLU A 98 11.50 -3.21 6.17
N ASN A 99 11.84 -2.14 5.43
CA ASN A 99 11.78 -0.76 5.91
C ASN A 99 10.36 -0.26 6.22
N VAL A 100 9.34 -0.89 5.64
CA VAL A 100 7.91 -0.53 5.79
C VAL A 100 7.09 -1.64 6.44
N TRP A 101 7.76 -2.67 6.96
CA TRP A 101 7.12 -3.87 7.48
C TRP A 101 6.41 -3.63 8.82
N ASP A 102 7.08 -2.96 9.75
CA ASP A 102 6.52 -2.71 11.08
C ASP A 102 5.79 -1.37 11.13
N ILE A 103 4.81 -1.27 12.03
CA ILE A 103 4.09 -0.03 12.31
C ILE A 103 5.10 1.00 12.86
N PRO A 104 5.14 2.24 12.32
CA PRO A 104 6.03 3.27 12.82
C PRO A 104 5.67 3.65 14.26
N GLN A 105 6.66 4.09 15.04
CA GLN A 105 6.51 4.34 16.48
C GLN A 105 5.38 5.33 16.81
N GLU A 106 5.15 6.33 15.96
CA GLU A 106 4.06 7.31 16.12
C GLU A 106 2.66 6.67 16.08
N LEU A 107 2.51 5.48 15.49
CA LEU A 107 1.25 4.75 15.34
C LEU A 107 1.18 3.46 16.17
N ASP A 108 2.19 3.15 16.99
CA ASP A 108 2.21 1.97 17.86
C ASP A 108 1.38 2.20 19.15
N ASP A 109 0.25 2.90 19.03
CA ASP A 109 -0.58 3.40 20.14
C ASP A 109 -1.81 2.51 20.44
N LYS A 110 -1.97 1.40 19.69
CA LYS A 110 -3.15 0.52 19.74
C LYS A 110 -4.45 1.15 19.27
N GLN A 111 -4.44 2.38 18.76
CA GLN A 111 -5.62 3.08 18.24
C GLN A 111 -5.59 3.19 16.73
N THR A 112 -4.43 2.99 16.10
CA THR A 112 -4.30 2.99 14.64
C THR A 112 -4.03 1.58 14.10
N VAL A 113 -4.76 1.21 13.06
CA VAL A 113 -4.56 -0.01 12.28
C VAL A 113 -3.93 0.38 10.94
N VAL A 114 -2.80 -0.22 10.62
CA VAL A 114 -2.14 -0.06 9.31
C VAL A 114 -2.34 -1.35 8.52
N VAL A 115 -2.95 -1.24 7.34
CA VAL A 115 -3.23 -2.38 6.44
C VAL A 115 -2.42 -2.25 5.16
N SER A 116 -1.76 -3.34 4.78
CA SER A 116 -0.91 -3.44 3.58
C SER A 116 -1.15 -4.74 2.82
N GLY A 117 -0.96 -4.71 1.50
CA GLY A 117 -1.18 -5.87 0.62
C GLY A 117 0.05 -6.35 -0.16
N ARG A 118 1.14 -5.58 -0.19
CA ARG A 118 2.33 -5.87 -1.03
C ARG A 118 3.07 -7.14 -0.64
N SER A 119 3.08 -7.48 0.64
CA SER A 119 3.91 -8.55 1.17
C SER A 119 3.32 -9.93 0.84
N PRO A 120 4.11 -10.87 0.31
CA PRO A 120 3.64 -12.22 -0.06
C PRO A 120 3.30 -13.10 1.16
N TRP A 121 3.65 -12.64 2.36
CA TRP A 121 3.34 -13.31 3.62
C TRP A 121 2.00 -12.80 4.14
N GLU A 122 1.07 -13.72 4.37
CA GLU A 122 -0.27 -13.45 4.89
C GLU A 122 -0.21 -12.84 6.31
N THR A 123 -0.05 -11.51 6.37
CA THR A 123 -0.20 -10.70 7.58
C THR A 123 -1.04 -9.47 7.23
N SER A 124 -2.27 -9.71 6.76
CA SER A 124 -3.22 -8.69 6.28
C SER A 124 -3.70 -7.73 7.38
N TYR A 125 -3.54 -8.09 8.65
CA TYR A 125 -3.81 -7.23 9.80
C TYR A 125 -2.62 -7.23 10.73
N ARG A 126 -2.01 -6.06 10.94
CA ARG A 126 -0.95 -5.91 11.92
C ARG A 126 -1.46 -5.05 13.07
N TRP A 127 -1.60 -5.68 14.23
CA TRP A 127 -1.86 -4.98 15.47
C TRP A 127 -0.53 -4.51 16.07
N PRO A 128 -0.50 -3.32 16.71
CA PRO A 128 0.59 -2.94 17.60
C PRO A 128 0.81 -4.03 18.64
N LYS A 129 2.09 -4.35 18.91
CA LYS A 129 2.45 -5.48 19.79
C LYS A 129 1.80 -5.27 21.16
N ILE A 130 0.79 -6.06 21.48
CA ILE A 130 0.26 -6.13 22.85
C ILE A 130 1.29 -6.95 23.63
N ASP A 131 2.24 -6.26 24.25
CA ASP A 131 3.08 -6.89 25.27
C ASP A 131 2.18 -7.33 26.43
N HIS A 132 2.09 -8.65 26.62
CA HIS A 132 1.48 -9.26 27.78
C HIS A 132 2.58 -9.38 28.85
N ARG A 133 2.82 -8.29 29.58
CA ARG A 133 3.46 -8.35 30.90
C ARG A 133 2.41 -8.15 31.98
#